data_AF-A0A532B1C8-F1
#
_entry.id   AF-A0A532B1C8-F1
#
_cell.length_a   1.000
_cell.length_b   1.000
_cell.length_c   1.000
_cell.angle_alpha   90.00
_cell.angle_beta   90.00
_cell.angle_gamma   90.00
#
_symmetry.space_group_name_H-M   'P 1'
#
loop_
_entity.id
_entity.type
_entity.pdbx_description
1 polymer ?
#
loop_
_entity_poly.entity_id
_entity_poly.type
_entity_poly.pdbx_seq_one_letter_code
_entity_poly.pdbx_strand_id
1 'polypeptide(L)'
;RWALMHELRGEDEPTLDAILSRLAPSDIVLVEGYKREAHKKIETRRLEAKDLTPLSAGDPHIVAIASDFPIAGEDLPVFDLDDTNSIADFIERATGLSR
;
A
#
# COMPACT_ATOMS: atom_id res chain seq x y z
N ARG A 1 -4.54 -21.38 5.35
CA ARG A 1 -4.48 -20.29 4.34
C ARG A 1 -5.30 -20.70 3.13
N TRP A 2 -6.12 -19.81 2.58
CA TRP A 2 -6.86 -20.01 1.34
C TRP A 2 -6.47 -18.90 0.36
N ALA A 3 -6.55 -19.17 -0.94
CA ALA A 3 -6.27 -18.20 -1.98
C ALA A 3 -7.33 -18.36 -3.09
N LEU A 4 -7.88 -17.24 -3.56
CA LEU A 4 -8.72 -17.20 -4.75
C LEU A 4 -7.88 -16.64 -5.89
N MET A 5 -7.72 -17.41 -6.96
CA MET A 5 -6.92 -17.02 -8.12
C MET A 5 -7.78 -17.07 -9.38
N HIS A 6 -7.69 -16.04 -10.20
CA HIS A 6 -8.35 -15.95 -11.49
C HIS A 6 -7.31 -15.64 -12.56
N GLU A 7 -7.19 -16.52 -13.55
CA GLU A 7 -6.30 -16.33 -14.70
C GLU A 7 -7.04 -15.56 -15.79
N LEU A 8 -6.46 -14.46 -16.26
CA LEU A 8 -7.11 -13.56 -17.23
C LEU A 8 -7.27 -14.17 -18.63
N ARG A 9 -6.45 -15.14 -19.02
CA ARG A 9 -6.57 -15.87 -20.32
C ARG A 9 -6.78 -14.97 -21.56
N GLY A 10 -6.10 -13.82 -21.59
CA GLY A 10 -6.20 -12.84 -22.68
C GLY A 10 -7.18 -11.69 -22.42
N GLU A 11 -7.89 -11.70 -21.29
CA GLU A 11 -8.58 -10.52 -20.76
C GLU A 11 -7.58 -9.47 -20.28
N ASP A 12 -8.01 -8.21 -20.30
CA ASP A 12 -7.23 -7.09 -19.76
C ASP A 12 -7.09 -7.18 -18.23
N GLU A 13 -6.04 -6.56 -17.69
CA GLU A 13 -5.89 -6.44 -16.25
C GLU A 13 -7.10 -5.66 -15.66
N PRO A 14 -7.83 -6.25 -14.71
CA PRO A 14 -9.01 -5.61 -14.15
C PRO A 14 -8.60 -4.37 -13.36
N THR A 15 -9.47 -3.36 -13.34
CA THR A 15 -9.29 -2.22 -12.43
C THR A 15 -9.38 -2.67 -10.97
N LEU A 16 -8.82 -1.87 -10.06
CA LEU A 16 -8.93 -2.15 -8.63
C LEU A 16 -10.41 -2.25 -8.20
N ASP A 17 -11.27 -1.35 -8.66
CA ASP A 17 -12.71 -1.38 -8.37
C ASP A 17 -13.37 -2.68 -8.82
N ALA A 18 -12.99 -3.21 -9.99
CA ALA A 18 -13.49 -4.49 -10.47
C ALA A 18 -13.06 -5.63 -9.55
N ILE A 19 -11.82 -5.62 -9.03
CA ILE A 19 -11.37 -6.61 -8.04
C ILE A 19 -12.15 -6.45 -6.73
N LEU A 20 -12.27 -5.24 -6.21
CA LEU A 20 -12.96 -4.96 -4.94
C LEU A 20 -14.42 -5.41 -4.95
N SER A 21 -15.12 -5.26 -6.08
CA SER A 21 -16.50 -5.73 -6.25
C SER A 21 -16.69 -7.24 -6.13
N ARG A 22 -15.61 -8.03 -6.21
CA ARG A 22 -15.64 -9.49 -6.05
C ARG A 22 -15.44 -9.92 -4.59
N LEU A 23 -15.01 -9.01 -3.72
CA LEU A 23 -14.79 -9.28 -2.31
C LEU A 23 -16.11 -9.20 -1.54
N ALA A 24 -16.27 -10.09 -0.56
CA ALA A 24 -17.32 -9.92 0.45
C ALA A 24 -17.03 -8.65 1.29
N PRO A 25 -18.05 -8.05 1.92
CA PRO A 25 -17.86 -6.92 2.82
C PRO A 25 -16.74 -7.21 3.84
N SER A 26 -15.79 -6.29 3.93
CA SER A 26 -14.58 -6.41 4.75
C SER A 26 -14.30 -5.07 5.42
N ASP A 27 -13.82 -5.09 6.66
CA ASP A 27 -13.44 -3.87 7.38
C ASP A 27 -12.16 -3.23 6.80
N ILE A 28 -11.26 -4.07 6.26
CA ILE A 28 -10.02 -3.64 5.61
C ILE A 28 -9.69 -4.52 4.40
N VAL A 29 -9.14 -3.89 3.37
CA VAL A 29 -8.52 -4.57 2.22
C VAL A 29 -7.10 -4.06 2.07
N LEU A 30 -6.12 -4.97 2.11
CA LEU A 30 -4.73 -4.66 1.82
C LEU A 30 -4.46 -4.92 0.34
N VAL A 31 -3.95 -3.90 -0.35
CA VAL A 31 -3.67 -3.94 -1.78
C VAL A 31 -2.15 -3.87 -1.97
N GLU A 32 -1.59 -4.86 -2.65
CA GLU A 32 -0.22 -4.84 -3.15
C GLU A 32 -0.27 -4.69 -4.68
N GLY A 33 0.34 -3.62 -5.20
CA GLY A 33 0.23 -3.27 -6.63
C GLY A 33 -0.65 -2.04 -6.85
N TYR A 34 -1.27 -1.94 -8.03
CA TYR A 34 -2.19 -0.84 -8.39
C TYR A 34 -1.66 0.58 -8.07
N LYS A 35 -0.35 0.81 -8.30
CA LYS A 35 0.35 2.04 -7.89
C LYS A 35 -0.28 3.35 -8.39
N ARG A 36 -1.02 3.28 -9.51
CA ARG A 36 -1.66 4.44 -10.16
C ARG A 36 -3.09 4.72 -9.67
N GLU A 37 -3.66 3.83 -8.86
CA GLU A 37 -5.02 3.97 -8.34
C GLU A 37 -5.07 4.94 -7.16
N ALA A 38 -6.18 5.66 -7.00
CA ALA A 38 -6.36 6.76 -6.06
C ALA A 38 -6.65 6.34 -4.59
N HIS A 39 -6.24 5.13 -4.18
CA HIS A 39 -6.38 4.69 -2.79
C HIS A 39 -5.19 5.15 -1.93
N LYS A 40 -5.40 5.26 -0.61
CA LYS A 40 -4.33 5.56 0.36
C LYS A 40 -3.26 4.47 0.29
N LYS A 41 -1.99 4.86 0.21
CA LYS A 41 -0.85 3.96 0.05
C LYS A 41 0.25 4.25 1.08
N ILE A 42 0.98 3.21 1.46
CA ILE A 42 2.27 3.34 2.14
C ILE A 42 3.35 3.02 1.10
N GLU A 43 4.25 3.96 0.87
CA GLU A 43 5.37 3.76 -0.06
C GLU A 43 6.47 2.94 0.62
N THR A 44 6.78 1.76 0.08
CA THR A 44 7.92 0.97 0.56
C THR A 44 9.18 1.35 -0.21
N ARG A 45 10.23 1.81 0.48
CA ARG A 45 11.54 2.14 -0.09
C ARG A 45 12.59 1.15 0.38
N ARG A 46 13.34 0.58 -0.55
CA ARG A 46 14.41 -0.38 -0.26
C ARG A 46 15.68 0.02 -0.99
N LEU A 47 16.84 -0.04 -0.33
CA LEU A 47 18.13 0.24 -0.98
C LEU A 47 18.39 -0.66 -2.20
N GLU A 48 17.88 -1.90 -2.16
CA GLU A 48 18.02 -2.87 -3.24
C GLU A 48 17.01 -2.69 -4.39
N ALA A 49 16.11 -1.72 -4.30
CA ALA A 49 15.15 -1.46 -5.37
C ALA A 49 15.86 -0.98 -6.65
N LYS A 50 15.35 -1.43 -7.81
CA LYS A 50 15.87 -1.01 -9.12
C LYS A 50 15.71 0.49 -9.37
N ASP A 51 14.72 1.11 -8.74
CA ASP A 51 14.40 2.52 -8.84
C ASP A 51 14.15 3.05 -7.43
N LEU A 52 14.89 4.10 -7.07
CA LEU A 52 14.83 4.77 -5.77
C LEU A 52 14.11 6.13 -5.86
N THR A 53 13.53 6.46 -7.01
CA THR A 53 12.79 7.71 -7.21
C THR A 53 11.60 7.74 -6.25
N PRO A 54 11.51 8.72 -5.33
CA PRO A 54 10.38 8.87 -4.42
C PRO A 54 9.06 8.96 -5.17
N LEU A 55 8.10 8.11 -4.84
CA LEU A 55 6.75 8.18 -5.38
C LEU A 55 5.92 9.27 -4.68
N SER A 56 6.17 9.50 -3.39
CA SER A 56 5.43 10.47 -2.56
C SER A 56 5.36 11.88 -3.16
N ALA A 57 6.41 12.32 -3.86
CA ALA A 57 6.46 13.65 -4.47
C ALA A 57 5.43 13.85 -5.59
N GLY A 58 5.01 12.77 -6.26
CA GLY A 58 4.09 12.81 -7.40
C GLY A 58 2.70 12.20 -7.12
N ASP A 59 2.50 11.55 -5.99
CA ASP A 59 1.24 10.90 -5.65
C ASP A 59 0.72 11.36 -4.28
N PRO A 60 -0.33 12.21 -4.26
CA PRO A 60 -0.91 12.73 -3.02
C PRO A 60 -1.62 11.67 -2.18
N HIS A 61 -1.82 10.45 -2.71
CA HIS A 61 -2.44 9.37 -1.98
C HIS A 61 -1.43 8.53 -1.18
N ILE A 62 -0.13 8.81 -1.30
CA ILE A 62 0.88 8.25 -0.41
C ILE A 62 0.81 8.99 0.91
N VAL A 63 0.46 8.27 1.98
CA VAL A 63 0.19 8.84 3.31
C VAL A 63 1.24 8.48 4.35
N ALA A 64 2.18 7.60 4.02
CA ALA A 64 3.34 7.24 4.83
C ALA A 64 4.41 6.56 3.97
N ILE A 65 5.62 6.48 4.49
CA ILE A 65 6.76 5.78 3.91
C ILE A 65 7.21 4.69 4.89
N ALA A 66 7.56 3.52 4.38
CA ALA A 66 8.26 2.48 5.13
C ALA A 66 9.59 2.19 4.42
N SER A 67 10.72 2.28 5.12
CA SER A 67 12.05 2.24 4.52
C SER A 67 13.02 1.32 5.27
N ASP A 68 13.95 0.65 4.56
CA ASP A 68 15.10 -0.07 5.17
C ASP A 68 16.35 0.82 5.34
N PHE A 69 16.21 2.12 5.08
CA PHE A 69 17.26 3.10 5.27
C PHE A 69 16.70 4.42 5.81
N PRO A 70 17.52 5.22 6.52
CA PRO A 70 17.08 6.52 7.04
C PRO A 70 16.62 7.46 5.92
N ILE A 71 15.44 8.06 6.09
CA ILE A 71 14.90 9.09 5.20
C ILE A 71 14.92 10.43 5.93
N ALA A 72 15.41 11.48 5.26
CA ALA A 72 15.45 12.84 5.79
C ALA A 72 14.64 13.79 4.90
N GLY A 73 13.98 14.77 5.51
CA GLY A 73 13.28 15.85 4.78
C GLY A 73 11.93 15.47 4.17
N GLU A 74 11.28 14.41 4.66
CA GLU A 74 9.90 14.08 4.29
C GLU A 74 8.91 14.65 5.31
N ASP A 75 7.79 15.16 4.81
CA ASP A 75 6.66 15.62 5.64
C ASP A 75 5.70 14.47 6.02
N LEU A 76 5.90 13.29 5.44
CA LEU A 76 5.13 12.09 5.71
C LEU A 76 5.71 11.30 6.90
N PRO A 77 4.87 10.57 7.66
CA PRO A 77 5.36 9.59 8.62
C PRO A 77 6.28 8.57 7.94
N VAL A 78 7.46 8.35 8.52
CA VAL A 78 8.43 7.37 8.05
C VAL A 78 8.57 6.28 9.10
N PHE A 79 8.45 5.02 8.67
CA PHE A 79 8.63 3.83 9.50
C PHE A 79 9.82 3.02 9.03
N ASP A 80 10.44 2.29 9.95
CA ASP A 80 11.27 1.14 9.59
C ASP A 80 10.38 0.04 9.00
N LEU A 81 10.84 -0.66 7.96
CA LEU A 81 10.06 -1.72 7.30
C LEU A 81 9.68 -2.87 8.24
N ASP A 82 10.51 -3.16 9.24
CA ASP A 82 10.27 -4.23 10.21
C ASP A 82 9.47 -3.76 11.43
N ASP A 83 9.20 -2.45 11.56
CA ASP A 83 8.31 -1.89 12.60
C ASP A 83 6.83 -2.07 12.24
N THR A 84 6.46 -3.34 12.07
CA THR A 84 5.10 -3.77 11.71
C THR A 84 4.04 -3.34 12.71
N ASN A 85 4.40 -3.19 13.99
CA ASN A 85 3.46 -2.71 15.02
C ASN A 85 3.09 -1.25 14.79
N SER A 86 4.07 -0.36 14.62
CA SER A 86 3.80 1.06 14.36
C SER A 86 3.06 1.27 13.03
N ILE A 87 3.38 0.47 12.01
CA ILE A 87 2.67 0.48 10.72
C ILE A 87 1.21 0.04 10.90
N ALA A 88 0.96 -1.05 11.62
CA ALA A 88 -0.41 -1.52 11.89
C ALA A 88 -1.22 -0.47 12.68
N ASP A 89 -0.64 0.09 13.73
CA ASP A 89 -1.26 1.16 14.51
C ASP A 89 -1.57 2.41 13.66
N PHE A 90 -0.69 2.75 12.70
CA PHE A 90 -0.94 3.80 11.73
C PHE A 90 -2.11 3.46 10.81
N ILE A 91 -2.16 2.23 10.27
CA ILE A 91 -3.25 1.77 9.40
C ILE A 91 -4.59 1.81 10.13
N GLU A 92 -4.67 1.30 11.36
CA GLU A 92 -5.89 1.37 12.19
C GLU A 92 -6.40 2.80 12.32
N ARG A 93 -5.53 3.75 12.72
CA ARG A 93 -5.90 5.18 12.82
C ARG A 93 -6.30 5.80 11.48
N ALA A 94 -5.57 5.50 10.40
CA ALA A 94 -5.79 6.09 9.09
C ALA A 94 -7.08 5.60 8.41
N THR A 95 -7.56 4.42 8.80
CA THR A 95 -8.79 3.78 8.32
C THR A 95 -9.97 3.97 9.28
N GLY A 96 -9.73 4.42 10.51
CA GLY A 96 -10.76 4.56 11.53
C GLY A 96 -11.19 3.22 12.14
N LEU A 97 -10.38 2.17 11.97
CA LEU A 97 -10.60 0.90 12.64
C LEU A 97 -10.34 1.07 14.14
N SER A 98 -11.24 0.50 14.94
CA SER A 98 -11.09 0.43 16.39
C SER A 98 -10.90 -1.03 16.79
N ARG A 99 -10.07 -1.26 17.81
CA ARG A 99 -9.93 -2.58 18.44
C ARG A 99 -11.16 -2.98 19.22
#